data_AF-A0AAV2SR88-F1
#
_entry.id   AF-A0AAV2SR88-F1
#
_cell.length_a   1.000
_cell.length_b   1.000
_cell.length_c   1.000
_cell.angle_alpha   90.00
_cell.angle_beta   90.00
_cell.angle_gamma   90.00
#
_symmetry.space_group_name_H-M   'P 1'
#
loop_
_entity.id
_entity.type
_entity.pdbx_description
1 polymer ?
#
loop_
_entity_poly.entity_id
_entity_poly.type
_entity_poly.pdbx_seq_one_letter_code
_entity_poly.pdbx_strand_id
1 'polypeptide(L)'
;MIDAHGTKLGEDVLIALRRVKHRILQVGGIQEFEITRALLESVKQSRSRYEEELRSKEKEKSKNVKEKDAQKESELYAIENDIKLVEKGIEVAEKAISDCSKKLDQHLSVKNVNTEKIRADNALIQMGLERKKKPNDDLSNLIKKKKKLKLTK
;
A
#
# COMPACT_ATOMS: atom_id res chain seq x y z
N MET A 1 0.54 -43.55 -4.31
CA MET A 1 1.97 -43.65 -4.64
C MET A 1 2.22 -44.99 -5.28
N ILE A 2 2.88 -45.03 -6.43
CA ILE A 2 3.26 -46.27 -7.12
C ILE A 2 4.77 -46.44 -6.95
N ASP A 3 5.21 -47.66 -6.63
CA ASP A 3 6.62 -48.03 -6.58
C ASP A 3 7.03 -48.63 -7.92
N ALA A 4 7.95 -47.98 -8.62
CA ALA A 4 8.53 -48.48 -9.86
C ALA A 4 10.05 -48.47 -9.71
N HIS A 5 10.68 -49.64 -9.87
CA HIS A 5 12.13 -49.82 -9.69
C HIS A 5 12.68 -49.28 -8.35
N GLY A 6 11.94 -49.39 -7.25
CA GLY A 6 12.34 -48.87 -5.93
C GLY A 6 12.20 -47.36 -5.78
N THR A 7 11.59 -46.68 -6.75
CA THR A 7 11.34 -45.24 -6.73
C THR A 7 9.85 -44.97 -6.54
N LYS A 8 9.50 -44.33 -5.42
CA LYS A 8 8.14 -43.87 -5.14
C LYS A 8 7.81 -42.66 -6.01
N LEU A 9 6.85 -42.81 -6.90
CA LEU A 9 6.37 -41.74 -7.79
C LEU A 9 5.03 -41.18 -7.30
N GLY A 10 4.90 -39.87 -7.43
CA GLY A 10 3.65 -39.14 -7.22
C GLY A 10 2.69 -39.30 -8.40
N GLU A 11 1.40 -39.09 -8.14
CA GLU A 11 0.35 -39.19 -9.16
C GLU A 11 0.47 -38.08 -10.24
N ASP A 12 0.90 -36.89 -9.82
CA ASP A 12 1.29 -35.77 -10.67
C ASP A 12 2.35 -36.15 -11.71
N VAL A 13 3.39 -36.87 -11.29
CA VAL A 13 4.48 -37.34 -12.16
C VAL A 13 3.98 -38.37 -13.16
N LEU A 14 3.12 -39.29 -12.74
CA LEU A 14 2.55 -40.32 -13.62
C LEU A 14 1.67 -39.69 -14.71
N ILE A 15 0.86 -38.68 -14.36
CA ILE A 15 0.04 -37.94 -15.31
C ILE A 15 0.92 -37.18 -16.31
N ALA A 16 2.00 -36.54 -15.84
CA ALA A 16 2.95 -35.84 -16.69
C ALA A 16 3.64 -36.80 -17.69
N LEU A 17 4.16 -37.94 -17.20
CA LEU A 17 4.78 -38.97 -18.04
C LEU A 17 3.79 -39.52 -19.07
N ARG A 18 2.53 -39.75 -18.69
CA ARG A 18 1.48 -40.21 -19.60
C ARG A 18 1.18 -39.17 -20.69
N ARG A 19 1.12 -37.88 -20.37
CA ARG A 19 0.94 -36.80 -21.36
C ARG A 19 2.10 -36.74 -22.34
N VAL A 20 3.33 -36.82 -21.85
CA VAL A 20 4.53 -36.83 -22.70
C VAL A 20 4.54 -38.05 -23.62
N LYS A 21 4.27 -39.25 -23.08
CA LYS A 21 4.13 -40.48 -23.88
C LYS A 21 3.08 -40.31 -24.97
N HIS A 22 1.90 -39.80 -24.63
CA HIS A 22 0.82 -39.60 -25.60
C HIS A 22 1.23 -38.62 -26.71
N ARG A 23 1.93 -37.54 -26.36
CA ARG A 23 2.44 -36.58 -27.35
C ARG A 23 3.48 -37.22 -28.27
N ILE A 24 4.43 -37.99 -27.74
CA ILE A 24 5.44 -38.71 -28.54
C ILE A 24 4.78 -39.66 -29.54
N LEU A 25 3.76 -40.40 -29.10
CA LEU A 25 2.99 -41.29 -29.98
C LEU A 25 2.28 -40.53 -31.11
N GLN A 26 1.73 -39.34 -30.84
CA GLN A 26 1.08 -38.51 -31.86
C GLN A 26 2.03 -38.03 -32.96
N VAL A 27 3.32 -37.86 -32.66
CA VAL A 27 4.34 -37.42 -33.63
C VAL A 27 5.03 -38.59 -34.36
N GLY A 28 4.55 -39.83 -34.18
CA GLY A 28 5.14 -41.02 -34.79
C GLY A 28 6.38 -41.55 -34.06
N GLY A 29 6.57 -41.18 -32.79
CA GLY A 29 7.67 -41.66 -31.97
C GLY A 29 7.52 -43.13 -31.54
N ILE A 30 8.60 -43.67 -30.99
CA ILE A 30 8.72 -45.09 -30.59
C ILE A 30 7.63 -45.45 -29.56
N GLN A 31 6.88 -46.53 -29.84
CA GLN A 31 5.78 -47.01 -29.00
C GLN A 31 6.24 -47.73 -27.72
N GLU A 32 7.33 -48.47 -27.81
CA GLU A 32 7.94 -49.21 -26.71
C GLU A 32 9.15 -48.44 -26.18
N PHE A 33 8.91 -47.68 -25.12
CA PHE A 33 9.96 -47.01 -24.38
C PHE A 33 10.13 -47.70 -23.03
N GLU A 34 11.30 -48.28 -22.80
CA GLU A 34 11.61 -48.94 -21.53
C GLU A 34 11.85 -47.89 -20.44
N ILE A 35 11.08 -47.96 -19.35
CA ILE A 35 11.23 -47.03 -18.23
C ILE A 35 12.43 -47.49 -17.40
N THR A 36 13.59 -46.91 -17.65
CA THR A 36 14.80 -47.22 -16.90
C THR A 36 14.82 -46.53 -15.54
N ARG A 37 15.53 -47.13 -14.58
CA ARG A 37 15.74 -46.54 -13.25
C ARG A 37 16.37 -45.16 -13.30
N ALA A 38 17.34 -44.94 -14.21
CA ALA A 38 18.00 -43.65 -14.38
C ALA A 38 17.03 -42.54 -14.81
N LEU A 39 16.05 -42.86 -15.67
CA LEU A 39 15.00 -41.91 -16.04
C LEU A 39 14.14 -41.54 -14.84
N LEU A 40 13.75 -42.52 -14.02
CA LEU A 40 12.92 -42.29 -12.82
C LEU A 40 13.67 -41.44 -11.77
N GLU A 41 14.96 -41.69 -11.56
CA GLU A 41 15.80 -40.88 -10.66
C GLU A 41 15.96 -39.44 -11.17
N SER A 42 16.15 -39.24 -12.48
CA SER A 42 16.21 -37.91 -13.10
C SER A 42 14.90 -37.12 -12.95
N VAL A 43 13.76 -37.79 -13.16
CA VAL A 43 12.43 -37.19 -12.98
C VAL A 43 12.20 -36.81 -11.51
N LYS A 44 12.60 -37.67 -10.57
CA LYS A 44 12.52 -37.39 -9.13
C LYS A 44 13.35 -36.16 -8.74
N GLN A 45 14.59 -36.06 -9.24
CA GLN A 45 15.44 -34.90 -8.98
C GLN A 45 14.86 -33.61 -9.58
N SER A 46 14.33 -33.68 -10.81
CA SER A 46 13.70 -32.54 -11.48
C SER A 46 12.47 -32.04 -10.72
N ARG A 47 11.64 -32.95 -10.22
CA ARG A 47 10.49 -32.60 -9.36
C ARG A 47 10.95 -31.91 -8.07
N SER A 48 11.98 -32.44 -7.41
CA SER A 48 12.52 -31.84 -6.20
C SER A 48 12.99 -30.39 -6.43
N ARG A 49 13.71 -30.13 -7.54
CA ARG A 49 14.14 -28.78 -7.91
C ARG A 49 12.94 -27.86 -8.17
N TYR A 50 11.94 -28.35 -8.90
CA TYR A 50 10.74 -27.58 -9.18
C TYR A 50 9.97 -27.21 -7.90
N GLU A 51 9.79 -28.16 -6.98
CA GLU A 51 9.15 -27.89 -5.68
C GLU A 51 9.93 -26.85 -4.85
N GLU A 52 11.26 -26.91 -4.88
CA GLU A 52 12.12 -25.96 -4.19
C GLU A 52 12.03 -24.54 -4.79
N GLU A 53 12.01 -24.42 -6.12
CA GLU A 53 11.77 -23.16 -6.80
C GLU A 53 10.38 -22.59 -6.48
N LEU A 54 9.36 -23.44 -6.44
CA LEU A 54 7.99 -23.04 -6.13
C LEU A 54 7.89 -22.48 -4.70
N ARG A 55 8.46 -23.19 -3.73
CA ARG A 55 8.57 -22.72 -2.35
C ARG A 55 9.36 -21.41 -2.23
N SER A 56 10.43 -21.26 -3.02
CA SER A 56 11.24 -20.03 -3.02
C SER A 56 10.44 -18.83 -3.55
N LYS A 57 9.72 -19.01 -4.66
CA LYS A 57 8.82 -17.99 -5.22
C LYS A 57 7.67 -17.64 -4.28
N GLU A 58 7.10 -18.62 -3.58
CA GLU A 58 6.05 -18.37 -2.57
C GLU A 58 6.58 -17.58 -1.36
N LYS A 59 7.78 -17.92 -0.88
CA LYS A 59 8.46 -17.14 0.18
C LYS A 59 8.76 -15.71 -0.26
N GLU A 60 9.20 -15.52 -1.49
CA GLU A 60 9.50 -14.19 -2.03
C GLU A 60 8.22 -13.35 -2.20
N LYS A 61 7.14 -13.94 -2.73
CA LYS A 61 5.83 -13.29 -2.80
C LYS A 61 5.32 -12.88 -1.42
N SER A 62 5.40 -13.76 -0.43
CA SER A 62 4.93 -13.45 0.93
C SER A 62 5.78 -12.39 1.64
N LYS A 63 7.10 -12.36 1.41
CA LYS A 63 7.97 -11.26 1.89
C LYS A 63 7.60 -9.93 1.23
N ASN A 64 7.44 -9.92 -0.10
CA ASN A 64 7.11 -8.70 -0.84
C ASN A 64 5.74 -8.12 -0.44
N VAL A 65 4.77 -8.97 -0.10
CA VAL A 65 3.47 -8.50 0.43
C VAL A 65 3.66 -7.85 1.80
N LYS A 66 4.38 -8.50 2.72
CA LYS A 66 4.64 -7.95 4.06
C LYS A 66 5.40 -6.62 4.02
N GLU A 67 6.41 -6.49 3.16
CA GLU A 67 7.17 -5.25 3.01
C GLU A 67 6.31 -4.11 2.45
N LYS A 68 5.48 -4.41 1.43
CA LYS A 68 4.54 -3.42 0.88
C LYS A 68 3.49 -2.98 1.90
N ASP A 69 2.99 -3.89 2.71
CA ASP A 69 2.02 -3.58 3.75
C ASP A 69 2.64 -2.74 4.87
N ALA A 70 3.86 -3.07 5.30
CA ALA A 70 4.60 -2.28 6.28
C ALA A 70 4.92 -0.86 5.77
N GLN A 71 5.31 -0.71 4.50
CA GLN A 71 5.53 0.59 3.88
C GLN A 71 4.24 1.43 3.83
N LYS A 72 3.13 0.84 3.39
CA LYS A 72 1.82 1.53 3.38
C LYS A 72 1.38 1.98 4.78
N GLU A 73 1.63 1.17 5.79
CA GLU A 73 1.29 1.50 7.18
C GLU A 73 2.16 2.65 7.72
N SER A 74 3.46 2.63 7.43
CA SER A 74 4.36 3.74 7.75
C SER A 74 3.97 5.05 7.07
N GLU A 75 3.63 5.00 5.77
CA GLU A 75 3.15 6.17 5.02
C GLU A 75 1.83 6.72 5.58
N LEU A 76 0.90 5.85 5.98
CA LEU A 76 -0.34 6.27 6.62
C LEU A 76 -0.07 6.97 7.95
N TYR A 77 0.85 6.46 8.75
CA TYR A 77 1.22 7.07 10.03
C TYR A 77 1.87 8.45 9.84
N ALA A 78 2.74 8.60 8.85
CA ALA A 78 3.34 9.88 8.51
C ALA A 78 2.27 10.92 8.11
N ILE A 79 1.34 10.54 7.23
CA ILE A 79 0.23 11.42 6.80
C ILE A 79 -0.68 11.78 7.98
N GLU A 80 -0.91 10.86 8.93
CA GLU A 80 -1.69 11.16 10.13
C GLU A 80 -1.02 12.18 11.04
N ASN A 81 0.31 12.12 11.17
CA ASN A 81 1.05 13.13 11.93
C ASN A 81 1.04 14.48 11.23
N ASP A 82 1.20 14.52 9.90
CA ASP A 82 1.12 15.76 9.12
C ASP A 82 -0.25 16.42 9.26
N ILE A 83 -1.34 15.65 9.19
CA ILE A 83 -2.70 16.14 9.40
C ILE A 83 -2.83 16.80 10.78
N LYS A 84 -2.37 16.13 11.85
CA LYS A 84 -2.44 16.68 13.21
C LYS A 84 -1.65 17.98 13.36
N LEU A 85 -0.49 18.09 12.70
CA LEU A 85 0.32 19.30 12.73
C LEU A 85 -0.39 20.46 12.02
N VAL A 86 -0.96 20.20 10.85
CA VAL A 86 -1.72 21.20 10.09
C VAL A 86 -2.98 21.62 10.85
N GLU A 87 -3.72 20.68 11.43
CA GLU A 87 -4.91 20.95 12.26
C GLU A 87 -4.57 21.87 13.45
N LYS A 88 -3.48 21.58 14.17
CA LYS A 88 -3.01 22.46 15.26
C LYS A 88 -2.65 23.86 14.77
N GLY A 89 -1.99 23.96 13.61
CA GLY A 89 -1.66 25.25 13.00
C GLY A 89 -2.92 26.06 12.65
N ILE A 90 -3.95 25.40 12.12
CA ILE A 90 -5.24 25.99 11.82
C ILE A 90 -5.94 26.45 13.11
N GLU A 91 -5.95 25.63 14.16
CA GLU A 91 -6.57 25.96 15.44
C GLU A 91 -5.94 27.20 16.09
N VAL A 92 -4.61 27.32 16.04
CA VAL A 92 -3.90 28.51 16.53
C VAL A 92 -4.27 29.75 15.72
N ALA A 93 -4.37 29.64 14.39
CA ALA A 93 -4.81 30.73 13.54
C ALA A 93 -6.27 31.14 13.82
N GLU A 94 -7.16 30.19 14.05
CA GLU A 94 -8.55 30.44 14.42
C GLU A 94 -8.68 31.17 15.75
N LYS A 95 -7.91 30.76 16.77
CA LYS A 95 -7.86 31.46 18.07
C LYS A 95 -7.39 32.91 17.90
N ALA A 96 -6.33 33.13 17.14
CA ALA A 96 -5.82 34.48 16.88
C ALA A 96 -6.84 35.36 16.14
N ILE A 97 -7.56 34.82 15.16
CA ILE A 97 -8.65 35.52 14.46
C ILE A 97 -9.79 35.83 15.44
N SER A 98 -10.21 34.86 16.26
CA SER A 98 -11.29 35.03 17.23
C SER A 98 -10.97 36.11 18.26
N ASP A 99 -9.74 36.14 18.78
CA ASP A 99 -9.30 37.15 19.73
C ASP A 99 -9.25 38.56 19.10
N CYS A 100 -8.85 38.66 17.82
CA CYS A 100 -8.92 39.92 17.08
C CYS A 100 -10.36 40.37 16.83
N SER A 101 -11.27 39.45 16.47
CA SER A 101 -12.69 39.75 16.30
C SER A 101 -13.33 40.28 17.59
N LYS A 102 -13.01 39.68 18.74
CA LYS A 102 -13.49 40.18 20.05
C LYS A 102 -13.00 41.60 20.34
N LYS A 103 -11.75 41.93 20.00
CA LYS A 103 -11.21 43.29 20.15
C LYS A 103 -11.91 44.28 19.23
N LEU A 104 -12.16 43.88 17.98
CA LEU A 104 -12.92 44.68 17.03
C LEU A 104 -14.34 44.99 17.56
N ASP A 105 -15.04 43.99 18.08
CA ASP A 105 -16.37 44.16 18.67
C ASP A 105 -16.35 45.12 19.87
N GLN A 106 -15.33 45.03 20.72
CA GLN A 106 -15.12 45.97 21.83
C GLN A 106 -14.92 47.40 21.33
N HIS A 107 -14.12 47.59 20.28
CA HIS A 107 -13.87 48.91 19.68
C HIS A 107 -15.09 49.51 18.99
N LEU A 108 -15.96 48.67 18.42
CA LEU A 108 -17.24 49.09 17.83
C LEU A 108 -18.30 49.45 18.88
N SER A 109 -18.20 48.87 20.07
CA SER A 109 -19.16 49.07 21.17
C SER A 109 -18.92 50.37 21.98
N VAL A 110 -17.80 51.07 21.76
CA VAL A 110 -17.47 52.31 22.50
C VAL A 110 -18.22 53.51 21.92
N LYS A 111 -18.75 54.38 22.79
CA LYS A 111 -19.46 55.63 22.40
C LYS A 111 -18.70 56.53 21.43
N ASN A 112 -17.37 56.57 21.53
CA ASN A 112 -16.50 57.30 20.59
C ASN A 112 -15.71 56.28 19.77
N VAL A 113 -16.14 56.08 18.54
CA VAL A 113 -15.58 55.10 17.62
C VAL A 113 -14.19 55.56 17.15
N ASN A 114 -13.16 54.77 17.45
CA ASN A 114 -11.81 54.99 16.93
C ASN A 114 -11.62 54.20 15.62
N THR A 115 -11.77 54.90 14.50
CA THR A 115 -11.75 54.32 13.15
C THR A 115 -10.39 53.74 12.75
N GLU A 116 -9.28 54.26 13.29
CA GLU A 116 -7.93 53.74 13.03
C GLU A 116 -7.73 52.37 13.66
N LYS A 117 -8.18 52.18 14.91
CA LYS A 117 -8.10 50.88 15.61
C LYS A 117 -8.97 49.82 14.92
N ILE A 118 -10.17 50.20 14.50
CA ILE A 118 -11.09 49.31 13.75
C ILE A 118 -10.47 48.86 12.42
N ARG A 119 -9.81 49.77 11.68
CA ARG A 119 -9.12 49.42 10.44
C ARG A 119 -7.94 48.48 10.69
N ALA A 120 -7.17 48.70 11.75
CA ALA A 120 -6.05 47.85 12.12
C ALA A 120 -6.51 46.42 12.47
N ASP A 121 -7.55 46.27 13.30
CA ASP A 121 -8.07 44.96 13.68
C ASP A 121 -8.70 44.21 12.50
N ASN A 122 -9.44 44.92 11.62
CA ASN A 122 -9.96 44.32 10.39
C ASN A 122 -8.86 43.84 9.43
N ALA A 123 -7.76 44.60 9.32
CA ALA A 123 -6.61 44.19 8.50
C ALA A 123 -5.95 42.92 9.05
N LEU A 124 -5.84 42.78 10.38
CA LEU A 124 -5.31 41.59 11.03
C LEU A 124 -6.21 40.36 10.80
N ILE A 125 -7.53 40.53 10.88
CA ILE A 125 -8.51 39.46 10.59
C ILE A 125 -8.40 39.00 9.13
N GLN A 126 -8.37 39.93 8.18
CA GLN A 126 -8.20 39.60 6.75
C GLN A 126 -6.91 38.86 6.48
N MET A 127 -5.79 39.33 7.05
CA MET A 127 -4.50 38.66 6.95
C MET A 127 -4.54 37.24 7.54
N GLY A 128 -5.23 37.04 8.67
CA GLY A 128 -5.44 35.72 9.26
C GLY A 128 -6.24 34.78 8.36
N LEU A 129 -7.33 35.28 7.75
CA LEU A 129 -8.15 34.51 6.81
C LEU A 129 -7.37 34.10 5.55
N GLU A 130 -6.56 34.99 5.00
CA GLU A 130 -5.70 34.67 3.85
C GLU A 130 -4.64 33.62 4.20
N ARG A 131 -4.00 33.76 5.38
CA ARG A 131 -3.01 32.79 5.86
C ARG A 131 -3.61 31.41 6.14
N LYS A 132 -4.90 31.33 6.46
CA LYS A 132 -5.63 30.06 6.69
C LYS A 132 -5.97 29.30 5.40
N LYS A 133 -6.04 29.97 4.24
CA LYS A 133 -6.40 29.31 2.97
C LYS A 133 -5.44 28.19 2.58
N LYS A 134 -4.13 28.46 2.56
CA LYS A 134 -3.11 27.46 2.17
C LYS A 134 -3.11 26.22 3.08
N PRO A 135 -3.06 26.35 4.43
CA PRO A 135 -3.15 25.21 5.33
C PRO A 135 -4.45 24.40 5.17
N ASN A 136 -5.58 25.05 4.89
CA ASN A 136 -6.84 24.36 4.63
C ASN A 136 -6.80 23.54 3.32
N ASP A 137 -6.19 24.09 2.27
CA ASP A 137 -6.00 23.37 1.01
C ASP A 137 -5.06 22.18 1.19
N ASP A 138 -3.96 22.35 1.94
CA ASP A 138 -3.01 21.30 2.29
C ASP A 138 -3.68 20.19 3.12
N LEU A 139 -4.51 20.56 4.11
CA LEU A 139 -5.30 19.60 4.90
C LEU A 139 -6.25 18.79 4.01
N SER A 140 -6.97 19.46 3.10
CA SER A 140 -7.87 18.79 2.14
C SER A 140 -7.12 17.79 1.26
N ASN A 141 -5.93 18.17 0.78
CA ASN A 141 -5.07 17.31 -0.03
C ASN A 141 -4.53 16.10 0.76
N LEU A 142 -4.10 16.30 2.01
CA LEU A 142 -3.65 15.22 2.89
C LEU A 142 -4.78 14.25 3.23
N ILE A 143 -6.00 14.74 3.50
CA ILE A 143 -7.18 13.90 3.73
C ILE A 143 -7.52 13.08 2.48
N LYS A 144 -7.46 13.67 1.28
CA LYS A 144 -7.66 12.95 0.01
C LYS A 144 -6.58 11.87 -0.18
N LYS A 145 -5.32 12.17 0.09
CA LYS A 145 -4.20 11.22 0.01
C LYS A 145 -4.39 10.05 0.99
N LYS A 146 -4.75 10.34 2.24
CA LYS A 146 -5.08 9.33 3.26
C LYS A 146 -6.22 8.41 2.82
N LYS A 147 -7.31 8.97 2.26
CA LYS A 147 -8.44 8.18 1.74
C LYS A 147 -8.03 7.25 0.61
N LYS A 148 -7.22 7.73 -0.34
CA LYS A 148 -6.71 6.90 -1.45
C LYS A 148 -5.88 5.72 -0.93
N LEU A 149 -4.96 5.96 0.00
CA LEU A 149 -4.12 4.91 0.60
C LEU A 149 -4.94 3.85 1.37
N LYS A 150 -6.02 4.27 2.04
CA LYS A 150 -6.94 3.34 2.73
C LYS A 150 -7.80 2.50 1.78
N LEU A 151 -8.16 3.02 0.61
CA LEU A 151 -8.95 2.29 -0.40
C LEU A 151 -8.12 1.28 -1.21
N THR A 152 -6.79 1.39 -1.16
CA THR A 152 -5.85 0.45 -1.78
C THR A 152 -5.38 -0.68 -0.84
N LYS A 153 -6.05 -0.87 0.30
CA LYS A 153 -5.94 -2.04 1.18
C LYS A 153 -7.00 -3.06 0.78
#